data_AF-A0A1I0SE26-F1
#
_entry.id   AF-A0A1I0SE26-F1
#
_cell.length_a   1.000
_cell.length_b   1.000
_cell.length_c   1.000
_cell.angle_alpha   90.00
_cell.angle_beta   90.00
_cell.angle_gamma   90.00
#
_symmetry.space_group_name_H-M   'P 1'
#
loop_
_entity.id
_entity.type
_entity.pdbx_description
1 polymer ?
#
loop_
_entity_poly.entity_id
_entity_poly.type
_entity_poly.pdbx_seq_one_letter_code
_entity_poly.pdbx_strand_id
1 'polypeptide(L)'
;MNWKEQLLKFEQNKNWKSAFDLLQTIISKESSNLDAYLSMNYLLMNVLVEENYDADEGEFYASMLKKYFVESYEIFSQVPEYLFFIGKIACMSEWYVDLKIEEAQNLIRRAHHLDPKNFLYEWAAYSDLNMGDSINVEGVTDYSKKALRDTAVLEQLRTKGSLGKYLENALTYWASGGVPQ
;
A
#
# COMPACT_ATOMS: atom_id res chain seq x y z
N MET A 1 22.02 3.40 -10.17
CA MET A 1 20.88 3.12 -11.07
C MET A 1 19.62 3.53 -10.32
N ASN A 2 18.82 4.46 -10.83
CA ASN A 2 17.55 4.80 -10.18
C ASN A 2 16.50 3.74 -10.54
N TRP A 3 16.42 2.68 -9.73
CA TRP A 3 15.53 1.56 -10.01
C TRP A 3 14.05 1.98 -10.00
N LYS A 4 13.67 3.02 -9.24
CA LYS A 4 12.30 3.53 -9.20
C LYS A 4 11.86 4.13 -10.54
N GLU A 5 12.75 4.84 -11.23
CA GLU A 5 12.47 5.35 -12.58
C GLU A 5 12.32 4.23 -13.61
N GLN A 6 13.09 3.15 -13.47
CA GLN A 6 12.96 1.98 -14.34
C GLN A 6 11.67 1.22 -14.07
N LEU A 7 11.32 1.05 -12.79
CA LEU A 7 10.07 0.42 -12.39
C LEU A 7 8.87 1.18 -12.97
N LEU A 8 8.84 2.51 -12.84
CA LEU A 8 7.78 3.33 -13.41
C LEU A 8 7.61 3.12 -14.93
N LYS A 9 8.71 2.96 -15.67
CA LYS A 9 8.64 2.65 -17.11
C LYS A 9 8.05 1.27 -17.37
N PHE A 10 8.34 0.27 -16.55
CA PHE A 10 7.73 -1.05 -16.70
C PHE A 10 6.24 -1.02 -16.38
N GLU A 11 5.84 -0.31 -15.32
CA GLU A 11 4.44 -0.13 -14.95
C GLU A 11 3.62 0.56 -16.06
N GLN A 12 4.13 1.67 -16.62
CA GLN A 12 3.46 2.40 -17.71
C GLN A 12 3.25 1.55 -18.97
N ASN A 13 4.17 0.60 -19.22
CA ASN A 13 4.09 -0.30 -20.36
C ASN A 13 3.43 -1.65 -20.01
N LYS A 14 2.91 -1.80 -18.78
CA LYS A 14 2.37 -3.07 -18.25
C LYS A 14 3.32 -4.27 -18.41
N ASN A 15 4.62 -4.01 -18.37
CA ASN A 15 5.63 -5.07 -18.44
C ASN A 15 5.89 -5.63 -17.03
N TRP A 16 4.88 -6.35 -16.52
CA TRP A 16 4.86 -6.86 -15.15
C TRP A 16 6.02 -7.81 -14.85
N LYS A 17 6.35 -8.69 -15.79
CA LYS A 17 7.50 -9.60 -15.65
C LYS A 17 8.80 -8.84 -15.39
N SER A 18 9.12 -7.84 -16.22
CA SER A 18 10.33 -7.03 -16.01
C SER A 18 10.27 -6.18 -14.73
N ALA A 19 9.08 -5.70 -14.33
CA ALA A 19 8.90 -5.02 -13.06
C ALA A 19 9.24 -5.93 -11.87
N PHE A 20 8.72 -7.16 -11.87
CA PHE A 20 8.99 -8.14 -10.83
C PHE A 20 10.46 -8.58 -10.83
N ASP A 21 11.05 -8.91 -11.98
CA ASP A 21 12.47 -9.29 -12.09
C ASP A 21 13.41 -8.21 -11.54
N LEU A 22 13.09 -6.93 -11.82
CA LEU A 22 13.81 -5.79 -11.28
C LEU A 22 13.70 -5.76 -9.75
N LEU A 23 12.49 -5.83 -9.20
CA LEU A 23 12.27 -5.76 -7.75
C LEU A 23 12.91 -6.93 -7.01
N GLN A 24 12.85 -8.14 -7.56
CA GLN A 24 13.56 -9.31 -7.02
C GLN A 24 15.08 -9.09 -6.99
N THR A 25 15.63 -8.46 -8.04
CA THR A 25 17.05 -8.10 -8.10
C THR A 25 17.42 -7.06 -7.05
N ILE A 26 16.54 -6.09 -6.77
CA ILE A 26 16.79 -5.09 -5.72
C ILE A 26 16.72 -5.73 -4.33
N ILE A 27 15.67 -6.50 -4.05
CA ILE A 27 15.47 -7.19 -2.78
C ILE A 27 16.61 -8.16 -2.47
N SER A 28 17.07 -8.94 -3.46
CA SER A 28 18.19 -9.87 -3.27
C SER A 28 19.53 -9.16 -3.00
N LYS A 29 19.71 -7.93 -3.50
CA LYS A 29 20.91 -7.11 -3.23
C LYS A 29 20.85 -6.39 -1.90
N GLU A 30 19.65 -6.01 -1.46
CA GLU A 30 19.42 -5.25 -0.24
C GLU A 30 18.08 -5.69 0.39
N SER A 31 18.13 -6.74 1.21
CA SER A 31 16.94 -7.28 1.88
C SER A 31 16.34 -6.35 2.94
N SER A 32 17.03 -5.27 3.31
CA SER A 32 16.49 -4.20 4.15
C SER A 32 15.80 -3.09 3.36
N ASN A 33 15.64 -3.22 2.04
CA ASN A 33 15.04 -2.20 1.19
C ASN A 33 13.51 -2.19 1.30
N LEU A 34 12.99 -1.43 2.28
CA LEU A 34 11.56 -1.28 2.55
C LEU A 34 10.74 -0.91 1.30
N ASP A 35 11.22 0.08 0.54
CA ASP A 35 10.51 0.58 -0.64
C ASP A 35 10.35 -0.50 -1.71
N ALA A 36 11.37 -1.35 -1.91
CA ALA A 36 11.29 -2.44 -2.88
C ALA A 36 10.26 -3.50 -2.47
N TYR A 37 10.15 -3.85 -1.18
CA TYR A 37 9.11 -4.76 -0.70
C TYR A 37 7.70 -4.16 -0.80
N LEU A 38 7.54 -2.88 -0.45
CA LEU A 38 6.25 -2.20 -0.59
C LEU A 38 5.82 -2.13 -2.06
N SER A 39 6.74 -1.78 -2.97
CA SER A 39 6.47 -1.82 -4.40
C SER A 39 6.14 -3.22 -4.91
N MET A 40 6.86 -4.26 -4.47
CA MET A 40 6.59 -5.66 -4.86
C MET A 40 5.19 -6.09 -4.43
N ASN A 41 4.84 -5.91 -3.16
CA ASN A 41 3.53 -6.27 -2.63
C ASN A 41 2.40 -5.49 -3.31
N TYR A 42 2.58 -4.17 -3.50
CA TYR A 42 1.56 -3.35 -4.17
C TYR A 42 1.35 -3.76 -5.63
N LEU A 43 2.42 -3.99 -6.39
CA LEU A 43 2.28 -4.36 -7.80
C LEU A 43 1.68 -5.75 -7.98
N LEU A 44 2.05 -6.71 -7.13
CA LEU A 44 1.44 -8.04 -7.15
C LEU A 44 -0.06 -7.97 -6.81
N MET A 45 -0.43 -7.20 -5.78
CA MET A 45 -1.84 -6.93 -5.46
C MET A 45 -2.56 -6.29 -6.65
N ASN A 46 -1.99 -5.25 -7.24
CA ASN A 46 -2.61 -4.54 -8.37
C ASN A 46 -2.81 -5.47 -9.57
N VAL A 47 -1.82 -6.31 -9.91
CA VAL A 47 -1.95 -7.29 -11.00
C VAL A 47 -3.04 -8.32 -10.69
N LEU A 48 -3.09 -8.83 -9.46
CA LEU A 48 -4.09 -9.83 -9.05
C LEU A 48 -5.52 -9.29 -9.05
N VAL A 49 -5.71 -8.01 -8.75
CA VAL A 49 -7.04 -7.38 -8.61
C VAL A 49 -7.53 -6.73 -9.91
N GLU A 50 -6.64 -6.09 -10.69
CA GLU A 50 -7.03 -5.19 -11.78
C GLU A 50 -6.72 -5.75 -13.18
N GLU A 51 -5.83 -6.73 -13.32
CA GLU A 51 -5.39 -7.23 -14.62
C GLU A 51 -6.03 -8.58 -14.95
N ASN A 52 -6.14 -8.88 -16.26
CA ASN A 52 -6.56 -10.19 -16.73
C ASN A 52 -5.35 -11.12 -16.82
N TYR A 53 -5.46 -12.31 -16.24
CA TYR A 53 -4.46 -13.37 -16.28
C TYR A 53 -5.15 -14.73 -16.45
N ASP A 54 -4.40 -15.72 -16.93
CA ASP A 54 -4.87 -17.11 -16.88
C ASP A 54 -4.71 -17.70 -15.46
N ALA A 55 -5.33 -18.84 -15.22
CA ALA A 55 -5.36 -19.43 -13.87
C ALA A 55 -3.94 -19.74 -13.33
N ASP A 56 -3.02 -20.16 -14.18
CA ASP A 56 -1.66 -20.56 -13.79
C ASP A 56 -0.82 -19.32 -13.43
N GLU A 57 -0.94 -18.23 -14.20
CA GLU A 57 -0.33 -16.94 -13.88
C GLU A 57 -0.89 -16.34 -12.58
N GLY A 58 -2.20 -16.48 -12.36
CA GLY A 58 -2.87 -16.03 -11.14
C GLY A 58 -2.34 -16.73 -9.89
N GLU A 59 -2.24 -18.06 -9.91
CA GLU A 59 -1.71 -18.84 -8.78
C GLU A 59 -0.23 -18.51 -8.51
N PHE A 60 0.55 -18.29 -9.58
CA PHE A 60 1.95 -17.87 -9.47
C PHE A 60 2.10 -16.51 -8.78
N TYR A 61 1.34 -15.48 -9.21
CA TYR A 61 1.41 -14.15 -8.60
C TYR A 61 0.85 -14.14 -7.16
N ALA A 62 -0.20 -14.90 -6.87
CA ALA A 62 -0.72 -15.08 -5.52
C ALA A 62 0.34 -15.67 -4.58
N SER A 63 1.04 -16.72 -5.04
CA SER A 63 2.14 -17.34 -4.30
C SER A 63 3.30 -16.37 -4.06
N MET A 64 3.63 -15.55 -5.06
CA MET A 64 4.63 -14.48 -4.91
C MET A 64 4.21 -13.42 -3.89
N LEU A 65 2.94 -12.98 -3.92
CA LEU A 65 2.42 -11.98 -3.00
C LEU A 65 2.53 -12.48 -1.56
N LYS A 66 2.05 -13.70 -1.30
CA LYS A 66 2.16 -14.32 0.02
C LYS A 66 3.62 -14.43 0.49
N LYS A 67 4.54 -14.84 -0.40
CA LYS A 67 5.97 -14.92 -0.07
C LYS A 67 6.52 -13.55 0.37
N TYR A 68 6.37 -12.52 -0.45
CA TYR A 68 6.94 -11.19 -0.15
C TYR A 68 6.22 -10.48 0.99
N PHE A 69 4.95 -10.79 1.23
CA PHE A 69 4.24 -10.35 2.42
C PHE A 69 4.92 -10.90 3.68
N VAL A 70 5.07 -12.23 3.78
CA VAL A 70 5.70 -12.89 4.94
C VAL A 70 7.13 -12.39 5.15
N GLU A 71 7.93 -12.39 4.08
CA GLU A 71 9.34 -11.99 4.14
C GLU A 71 9.49 -10.53 4.62
N SER A 72 8.69 -9.61 4.07
CA SER A 72 8.72 -8.22 4.52
C SER A 72 8.20 -8.03 5.94
N TYR A 73 7.23 -8.83 6.37
CA TYR A 73 6.64 -8.72 7.71
C TYR A 73 7.65 -9.13 8.78
N GLU A 74 8.41 -10.20 8.54
CA GLU A 74 9.49 -10.64 9.44
C GLU A 74 10.54 -9.54 9.65
N ILE A 75 10.83 -8.74 8.63
CA ILE A 75 11.87 -7.71 8.66
C ILE A 75 11.36 -6.38 9.23
N PHE A 76 10.15 -5.95 8.86
CA PHE A 76 9.67 -4.59 9.07
C PHE A 76 8.46 -4.45 9.99
N SER A 77 7.99 -5.52 10.66
CA SER A 77 6.79 -5.51 11.52
C SER A 77 6.79 -4.52 12.70
N GLN A 78 7.89 -3.82 12.95
CA GLN A 78 8.01 -2.75 13.95
C GLN A 78 8.18 -1.35 13.33
N VAL A 79 8.24 -1.25 12.00
CA VAL A 79 8.38 0.02 11.28
C VAL A 79 6.97 0.58 11.00
N PRO A 80 6.61 1.77 11.53
CA PRO A 80 5.26 2.34 11.36
C PRO A 80 4.89 2.53 9.90
N GLU A 81 5.84 3.01 9.10
CA GLU A 81 5.65 3.19 7.66
C GLU A 81 5.31 1.88 6.95
N TYR A 82 6.04 0.82 7.24
CA TYR A 82 5.74 -0.49 6.69
C TYR A 82 4.33 -0.95 7.08
N LEU A 83 4.02 -0.91 8.38
CA LEU A 83 2.73 -1.36 8.92
C LEU A 83 1.55 -0.63 8.27
N PHE A 84 1.71 0.68 8.04
CA PHE A 84 0.70 1.48 7.35
C PHE A 84 0.49 1.02 5.91
N PHE A 85 1.55 1.02 5.11
CA PHE A 85 1.44 0.73 3.68
C PHE A 85 1.06 -0.72 3.42
N ILE A 86 1.65 -1.68 4.13
CA ILE A 86 1.30 -3.09 3.99
C ILE A 86 -0.12 -3.35 4.51
N GLY A 87 -0.58 -2.64 5.54
CA GLY A 87 -1.97 -2.70 5.98
C GLY A 87 -2.94 -2.24 4.89
N LYS A 88 -2.65 -1.13 4.21
CA LYS A 88 -3.45 -0.67 3.05
C LYS A 88 -3.44 -1.68 1.91
N ILE A 89 -2.29 -2.27 1.58
CA ILE A 89 -2.18 -3.32 0.55
C ILE A 89 -3.01 -4.54 0.95
N ALA A 90 -2.87 -5.00 2.19
CA ALA A 90 -3.58 -6.16 2.70
C ALA A 90 -5.10 -5.94 2.72
N CYS A 91 -5.62 -4.75 3.04
CA CYS A 91 -7.05 -4.46 2.96
C CYS A 91 -7.65 -4.59 1.53
N MET A 92 -6.81 -4.61 0.49
CA MET A 92 -7.23 -4.81 -0.90
C MET A 92 -6.97 -6.24 -1.40
N SER A 93 -6.29 -7.08 -0.61
CA SER A 93 -5.77 -8.37 -1.05
C SER A 93 -5.73 -9.41 0.06
N GLU A 94 -6.60 -9.26 1.08
CA GLU A 94 -6.51 -10.00 2.33
C GLU A 94 -6.62 -11.53 2.10
N TRP A 95 -7.38 -11.95 1.07
CA TRP A 95 -7.53 -13.35 0.69
C TRP A 95 -6.24 -13.98 0.16
N TYR A 96 -5.33 -13.19 -0.39
CA TYR A 96 -4.06 -13.68 -0.96
C TYR A 96 -2.94 -13.78 0.08
N VAL A 97 -3.09 -13.11 1.23
CA VAL A 97 -2.07 -13.06 2.29
C VAL A 97 -2.50 -13.76 3.58
N ASP A 98 -3.58 -14.54 3.52
CA ASP A 98 -4.17 -15.28 4.65
C ASP A 98 -4.47 -14.40 5.87
N LEU A 99 -4.92 -13.16 5.62
CA LEU A 99 -5.36 -12.26 6.68
C LEU A 99 -6.87 -12.07 6.63
N LYS A 100 -7.46 -11.88 7.80
CA LYS A 100 -8.78 -11.26 7.90
C LYS A 100 -8.65 -9.75 7.71
N ILE A 101 -9.72 -9.13 7.22
CA ILE A 101 -9.77 -7.68 7.03
C ILE A 101 -9.47 -6.93 8.34
N GLU A 102 -9.91 -7.45 9.49
CA GLU A 102 -9.64 -6.83 10.80
C GLU A 102 -8.16 -6.90 11.18
N GLU A 103 -7.44 -7.93 10.72
CA GLU A 103 -6.00 -8.09 10.93
C GLU A 103 -5.22 -7.09 10.05
N ALA A 104 -5.62 -6.91 8.80
CA ALA A 104 -5.07 -5.88 7.92
C ALA A 104 -5.29 -4.47 8.51
N GLN A 105 -6.50 -4.18 8.98
CA GLN A 105 -6.82 -2.92 9.67
C GLN A 105 -5.99 -2.74 10.97
N ASN A 106 -5.71 -3.82 11.71
CA ASN A 106 -4.87 -3.76 12.89
C ASN A 106 -3.43 -3.30 12.59
N LEU A 107 -2.89 -3.61 11.41
CA LEU A 107 -1.57 -3.09 10.99
C LEU A 107 -1.58 -1.56 10.89
N ILE A 108 -2.65 -1.01 10.32
CA ILE A 108 -2.86 0.45 10.20
C ILE A 108 -3.03 1.07 11.59
N ARG A 109 -3.85 0.46 12.47
CA ARG A 109 -3.99 0.90 13.88
C ARG A 109 -2.65 0.93 14.60
N ARG A 110 -1.82 -0.09 14.41
CA ARG A 110 -0.48 -0.16 15.01
C ARG A 110 0.46 0.92 14.47
N ALA A 111 0.42 1.20 13.16
CA ALA A 111 1.19 2.29 12.58
C ALA A 111 0.83 3.65 13.21
N HIS A 112 -0.47 3.94 13.33
CA HIS A 112 -0.96 5.15 14.01
C HIS A 112 -0.54 5.18 15.49
N HIS A 113 -0.63 4.07 16.21
CA HIS A 113 -0.20 4.03 17.62
C HIS A 113 1.30 4.33 17.80
N LEU A 114 2.14 3.87 16.88
CA LEU A 114 3.59 4.08 16.93
C LEU A 114 3.99 5.49 16.46
N ASP A 115 3.24 6.10 15.54
CA ASP A 115 3.44 7.47 15.07
C ASP A 115 2.11 8.23 14.95
N PRO A 116 1.55 8.71 16.07
CA PRO A 116 0.22 9.33 16.10
C PRO A 116 0.21 10.75 15.53
N LYS A 117 1.37 11.31 15.16
CA LYS A 117 1.46 12.66 14.58
C LYS A 117 1.37 12.65 13.06
N ASN A 118 1.47 11.48 12.44
CA ASN A 118 1.38 11.37 10.99
C ASN A 118 -0.08 11.42 10.54
N PHE A 119 -0.46 12.53 9.88
CA PHE A 119 -1.83 12.74 9.38
C PHE A 119 -2.29 11.68 8.38
N LEU A 120 -1.36 11.01 7.68
CA LEU A 120 -1.70 9.90 6.79
C LEU A 120 -2.23 8.69 7.57
N TYR A 121 -1.64 8.41 8.74
CA TYR A 121 -2.02 7.26 9.57
C TYR A 121 -3.32 7.54 10.33
N GLU A 122 -3.47 8.77 10.79
CA GLU A 122 -4.71 9.28 11.38
C GLU A 122 -5.88 9.17 10.39
N TRP A 123 -5.69 9.64 9.16
CA TRP A 123 -6.70 9.53 8.10
C TRP A 123 -7.15 8.09 7.88
N ALA A 124 -6.21 7.15 7.74
CA ALA A 124 -6.55 5.75 7.50
C ALA A 124 -7.22 5.08 8.71
N ALA A 125 -6.86 5.48 9.93
CA ALA A 125 -7.59 5.06 11.12
C ALA A 125 -9.05 5.53 11.08
N TYR A 126 -9.37 6.72 10.56
CA TYR A 126 -10.76 7.13 10.42
C TYR A 126 -11.49 6.49 9.24
N SER A 127 -10.81 6.25 8.11
CA SER A 127 -11.42 5.71 6.89
C SER A 127 -11.69 4.21 7.00
N ASP A 128 -10.73 3.44 7.52
CA ASP A 128 -10.76 1.98 7.42
C ASP A 128 -11.44 1.34 8.64
N LEU A 129 -11.50 2.05 9.78
CA LEU A 129 -12.16 1.56 11.01
C LEU A 129 -13.68 1.72 11.02
N ASN A 130 -14.23 2.48 10.08
CA ASN A 130 -15.65 2.81 10.05
C ASN A 130 -16.35 2.28 8.78
N MET A 131 -15.80 1.27 8.11
CA MET A 131 -16.46 0.55 6.98
C MET A 131 -17.74 -0.23 7.41
N GLY A 132 -18.37 0.14 8.51
CA GLY A 132 -19.73 -0.25 8.92
C GLY A 132 -20.71 0.92 8.78
N ASP A 133 -21.87 0.85 9.44
CA ASP A 133 -23.02 1.75 9.20
C ASP A 133 -22.82 3.25 9.48
N SER A 134 -21.63 3.70 9.91
CA SER A 134 -21.35 5.13 10.13
C SER A 134 -19.88 5.51 9.89
N ILE A 135 -19.46 5.54 8.62
CA ILE A 135 -18.24 6.25 8.23
C ILE A 135 -18.31 7.68 8.78
N ASN A 136 -17.32 8.09 9.59
CA ASN A 136 -17.18 9.48 10.02
C ASN A 136 -16.66 10.31 8.84
N VAL A 137 -17.55 10.62 7.89
CA VAL A 137 -17.22 11.35 6.65
C VAL A 137 -16.56 12.69 6.94
N GLU A 138 -17.01 13.39 7.99
CA GLU A 138 -16.43 14.67 8.40
C GLU A 138 -14.96 14.50 8.83
N GLY A 139 -14.68 13.52 9.70
CA GLY A 139 -13.33 13.19 10.14
C GLY A 139 -12.42 12.76 8.99
N VAL A 140 -12.89 11.84 8.14
CA VAL A 140 -12.13 11.39 6.96
C VAL A 140 -11.81 12.55 6.02
N THR A 141 -12.78 13.42 5.75
CA THR A 141 -12.60 14.61 4.90
C THR A 141 -11.60 15.60 5.48
N ASP A 142 -11.69 15.90 6.78
CA ASP A 142 -10.78 16.85 7.45
C ASP A 142 -9.34 16.33 7.45
N TYR A 143 -9.14 15.06 7.80
CA TYR A 143 -7.80 14.47 7.81
C TYR A 143 -7.23 14.28 6.41
N SER A 144 -8.06 14.03 5.39
CA SER A 144 -7.59 14.07 4.00
C SER A 144 -7.05 15.46 3.63
N LYS A 145 -7.75 16.54 3.99
CA LYS A 145 -7.28 17.91 3.74
C LYS A 145 -6.01 18.25 4.52
N LYS A 146 -5.88 17.77 5.75
CA LYS A 146 -4.66 17.95 6.56
C LYS A 146 -3.47 17.21 5.95
N ALA A 147 -3.64 15.94 5.58
CA ALA A 147 -2.61 15.13 4.93
C ALA A 147 -2.13 15.76 3.61
N LEU A 148 -3.05 16.27 2.78
CA LEU A 148 -2.71 16.94 1.51
C LEU A 148 -2.03 18.31 1.67
N ARG A 149 -2.04 18.90 2.87
CA ARG A 149 -1.33 20.16 3.18
C ARG A 149 0.01 19.91 3.88
N ASP A 150 0.26 18.69 4.33
CA ASP A 150 1.47 18.32 5.04
C ASP A 150 2.56 17.91 4.04
N THR A 151 3.65 18.66 4.00
CA THR A 151 4.74 18.43 3.05
C THR A 151 5.51 17.13 3.31
N ALA A 152 5.57 16.68 4.57
CA ALA A 152 6.21 15.41 4.91
C ALA A 152 5.36 14.23 4.45
N VAL A 153 4.04 14.32 4.60
CA VAL A 153 3.10 13.32 4.06
C VAL A 153 3.18 13.25 2.53
N LEU A 154 3.14 14.40 1.85
CA LEU A 154 3.25 14.43 0.38
C LEU A 154 4.58 13.85 -0.10
N GLU A 155 5.69 14.15 0.58
CA GLU A 155 6.99 13.56 0.26
C GLU A 155 6.99 12.04 0.51
N GLN A 156 6.42 11.59 1.63
CA GLN A 156 6.28 10.18 1.94
C GLN A 156 5.52 9.45 0.81
N LEU A 157 4.36 9.96 0.39
CA LEU A 157 3.59 9.38 -0.72
C LEU A 157 4.40 9.41 -2.03
N ARG A 158 5.01 10.55 -2.38
CA ARG A 158 5.81 10.69 -3.61
C ARG A 158 6.92 9.64 -3.70
N THR A 159 7.58 9.33 -2.59
CA THR A 159 8.67 8.35 -2.57
C THR A 159 8.22 6.91 -2.81
N LYS A 160 6.92 6.59 -2.65
CA LYS A 160 6.35 5.24 -2.85
C LYS A 160 5.85 4.97 -4.27
N GLY A 161 6.06 5.88 -5.21
CA GLY A 161 5.67 5.67 -6.61
C GLY A 161 4.16 5.44 -6.75
N SER A 162 3.76 4.39 -7.48
CA SER A 162 2.34 4.11 -7.76
C SER A 162 1.51 3.80 -6.53
N LEU A 163 2.09 3.14 -5.51
CA LEU A 163 1.42 2.93 -4.22
C LEU A 163 1.08 4.26 -3.55
N GLY A 164 2.04 5.19 -3.53
CA GLY A 164 1.82 6.52 -2.98
C GLY A 164 0.79 7.33 -3.77
N LYS A 165 0.85 7.24 -5.10
CA LYS A 165 -0.11 7.91 -5.98
C LYS A 165 -1.53 7.37 -5.81
N TYR A 166 -1.68 6.07 -5.60
CA TYR A 166 -2.98 5.47 -5.27
C TYR A 166 -3.58 6.07 -4.00
N LEU A 167 -2.79 6.20 -2.94
CA LEU A 167 -3.25 6.81 -1.68
C LEU A 167 -3.48 8.32 -1.79
N GLU A 168 -2.64 9.04 -2.55
CA GLU A 168 -2.86 10.47 -2.83
C GLU A 168 -4.18 10.71 -3.56
N ASN A 169 -4.53 9.85 -4.52
CA ASN A 169 -5.83 9.89 -5.20
C ASN A 169 -6.97 9.64 -4.22
N ALA A 170 -6.83 8.66 -3.31
CA ALA A 170 -7.84 8.37 -2.29
C ALA A 170 -8.04 9.57 -1.34
N LEU A 171 -6.95 10.19 -0.87
CA LEU A 171 -7.01 11.42 -0.07
C LEU A 171 -7.71 12.55 -0.83
N THR A 172 -7.39 12.74 -2.12
CA THR A 172 -8.00 13.78 -2.95
C THR A 172 -9.49 13.57 -3.12
N TYR A 173 -9.93 12.32 -3.32
CA TYR A 173 -11.34 11.96 -3.40
C TYR A 173 -12.10 12.28 -2.10
N TRP A 174 -11.55 11.91 -0.95
CA TRP A 174 -12.20 12.21 0.34
C TRP A 174 -12.16 13.71 0.66
N ALA A 175 -11.06 14.40 0.35
CA ALA A 175 -10.94 15.85 0.58
C ALA A 175 -11.95 16.67 -0.24
N SER A 176 -12.39 16.18 -1.39
CA SER A 176 -13.41 16.82 -2.24
C SER A 176 -14.86 16.52 -1.82
N GLY A 177 -15.05 15.77 -0.72
CA GLY A 177 -16.37 15.41 -0.20
C GLY A 177 -16.93 14.13 -0.81
N GLY A 178 -16.06 13.16 -1.14
CA GLY A 178 -16.45 11.85 -1.64
C GLY A 178 -17.62 11.25 -0.87
N VAL A 179 -18.65 10.82 -1.61
CA VAL A 179 -19.82 10.11 -1.07
C VAL A 179 -19.59 8.62 -1.33
N PRO A 180 -19.61 7.74 -0.30
CA PRO A 180 -19.53 6.30 -0.51
C PRO A 180 -20.60 5.88 -1.53
N GLN A 181 -20.22 5.13 -2.56
CA GLN A 181 -21.17 4.49 -3.48
C GLN A 181 -21.77 3.25 -2.85
#